data_AF-A0AAD7QSH7-F1
#
_entry.id   AF-A0AAD7QSH7-F1
#
_cell.length_a   1.000
_cell.length_b   1.000
_cell.length_c   1.000
_cell.angle_alpha   90.00
_cell.angle_beta   90.00
_cell.angle_gamma   90.00
#
_symmetry.space_group_name_H-M   'P 1'
#
loop_
_entity.id
_entity.type
_entity.pdbx_description
1 polymer ?
#
loop_
_entity_poly.entity_id
_entity_poly.type
_entity_poly.pdbx_seq_one_letter_code
_entity_poly.pdbx_strand_id
1 'polypeptide(L)'
;MLEHVFSHFIWKLEHSMLCFNLSPLFIPVVWVIGLLPHTFSILLISYYGAPFSNVIPRSNFSDLDAKQVPRIIQRIALKCQGAHRNGHECFPLFVGAVLTMNLSSVPYYKQNLYGLSYAILRILFNTLYITVSSERISLLRSLVWNIANILTFVMVIESVLASMPF
;
A
#
# COMPACT_ATOMS: atom_id res chain seq x y z
N MET A 1 18.42 6.89 -29.10
CA MET A 1 18.92 7.27 -27.77
C MET A 1 17.98 6.84 -26.66
N LEU A 2 16.69 7.25 -26.68
CA LEU A 2 15.68 6.83 -25.68
C LEU A 2 15.48 5.31 -25.58
N GLU A 3 15.39 4.60 -26.71
CA GLU A 3 15.23 3.14 -26.73
C GLU A 3 16.41 2.41 -26.07
N HIS A 4 17.64 2.89 -26.29
CA HIS A 4 18.86 2.30 -25.72
C HIS A 4 18.96 2.53 -24.21
N VAL A 5 18.52 3.69 -23.71
CA VAL A 5 18.45 3.98 -22.28
C VAL A 5 17.36 3.13 -21.62
N PHE A 6 16.22 2.98 -22.29
CA PHE A 6 15.11 2.19 -21.79
C PHE A 6 15.47 0.70 -21.72
N SER A 7 16.06 0.13 -22.78
CA SER A 7 16.48 -1.28 -22.79
C SER A 7 17.55 -1.57 -21.74
N HIS A 8 18.52 -0.67 -21.56
CA HIS A 8 19.53 -0.81 -20.51
C HIS A 8 18.93 -0.76 -19.10
N PHE A 9 17.95 0.11 -18.87
CA PHE A 9 17.22 0.18 -17.60
C PHE A 9 16.41 -1.10 -17.33
N ILE A 10 15.66 -1.60 -18.32
CA ILE A 10 14.88 -2.84 -18.20
C ILE A 10 15.80 -4.02 -17.92
N TRP A 11 16.89 -4.17 -18.66
CA TRP A 11 17.89 -5.21 -18.40
C TRP A 11 18.42 -5.12 -16.98
N LYS A 12 18.79 -3.92 -16.51
CA LYS A 12 19.31 -3.73 -15.16
C LYS A 12 18.27 -4.08 -14.09
N LEU A 13 17.00 -3.78 -14.33
CA LEU A 13 15.89 -4.12 -13.45
C LEU A 13 15.68 -5.64 -13.40
N GLU A 14 15.58 -6.31 -14.56
CA GLU A 14 15.45 -7.77 -14.66
C GLU A 14 16.61 -8.48 -13.98
N HIS A 15 17.84 -8.06 -14.27
CA HIS A 15 19.05 -8.61 -13.68
C HIS A 15 19.05 -8.44 -12.15
N SER A 16 18.64 -7.27 -11.66
CA SER A 16 18.54 -7.03 -10.21
C SER A 16 17.48 -7.90 -9.55
N MET A 17 16.33 -8.08 -10.20
CA MET A 17 15.22 -8.91 -9.71
C MET A 17 15.58 -10.40 -9.65
N LEU A 18 16.48 -10.87 -10.53
CA LEU A 18 16.95 -12.24 -10.56
C LEU A 18 18.07 -12.51 -9.55
N CYS A 19 19.02 -11.57 -9.41
CA CYS A 19 20.24 -11.79 -8.62
C CYS A 19 20.13 -11.37 -7.16
N PHE A 20 19.25 -10.42 -6.82
CA PHE A 20 19.13 -9.88 -5.46
C PHE A 20 17.74 -10.06 -4.91
N ASN A 21 17.67 -10.31 -3.59
CA ASN A 21 16.41 -10.31 -2.88
C ASN A 21 16.04 -8.90 -2.42
N LEU A 22 15.15 -8.26 -3.18
CA LEU A 22 14.59 -6.93 -2.91
C LEU A 22 13.31 -6.99 -2.08
N SER A 23 12.74 -8.19 -1.87
CA SER A 23 11.45 -8.35 -1.19
C SER A 23 11.38 -7.71 0.21
N PRO A 24 12.45 -7.71 1.04
CA PRO A 24 12.41 -7.00 2.33
C PRO A 24 12.28 -5.48 2.19
N LEU A 25 12.77 -4.88 1.10
CA LEU A 25 12.65 -3.44 0.85
C LEU A 25 11.19 -3.01 0.65
N PHE A 26 10.32 -3.94 0.26
CA PHE A 26 8.90 -3.62 0.13
C PHE A 26 8.20 -3.42 1.48
N ILE A 27 8.80 -3.86 2.62
CA ILE A 27 8.26 -3.58 3.96
C ILE A 27 8.19 -2.06 4.22
N PRO A 28 9.30 -1.30 4.21
CA PRO A 28 9.23 0.15 4.42
C PRO A 28 8.47 0.87 3.29
N VAL A 29 8.54 0.40 2.05
CA VAL A 29 7.79 0.99 0.92
C VAL A 29 6.28 0.89 1.16
N VAL A 30 5.76 -0.28 1.50
CA VAL A 30 4.33 -0.50 1.74
C VAL A 30 3.86 0.26 2.98
N TRP A 31 4.69 0.35 4.01
CA TRP A 31 4.38 1.19 5.18
C TRP A 31 4.22 2.65 4.78
N VAL A 32 5.14 3.20 3.99
CA VAL A 32 5.04 4.58 3.46
C VAL A 32 3.79 4.74 2.61
N ILE A 33 3.47 3.80 1.72
CA ILE A 33 2.22 3.83 0.91
C ILE A 33 0.98 3.89 1.82
N GLY A 34 0.97 3.17 2.95
CA GLY A 34 -0.09 3.23 3.95
C GLY A 34 -0.15 4.55 4.73
N LEU A 35 0.98 5.24 4.89
CA LEU A 35 1.06 6.53 5.55
C LEU A 35 0.60 7.70 4.66
N LEU A 36 0.86 7.64 3.34
CA LEU A 36 0.61 8.76 2.41
C LEU A 36 -0.81 9.35 2.47
N PRO A 37 -1.91 8.57 2.57
CA PRO A 37 -3.24 9.13 2.74
C PRO A 37 -3.38 9.97 4.01
N HIS A 38 -2.79 9.53 5.12
CA HIS A 38 -2.85 10.25 6.39
C HIS A 38 -2.16 11.61 6.26
N THR A 39 -0.93 11.65 5.77
CA THR A 39 -0.18 12.91 5.57
C THR A 39 -0.90 13.84 4.59
N PHE A 40 -1.43 13.30 3.49
CA PHE A 40 -2.21 14.08 2.54
C PHE A 40 -3.44 14.72 3.19
N SER A 41 -4.18 13.99 4.02
CA SER A 41 -5.36 14.53 4.68
C SER A 41 -5.06 15.64 5.69
N ILE A 42 -3.93 15.58 6.39
CA ILE A 42 -3.48 16.63 7.32
C ILE A 42 -3.16 17.90 6.54
N LEU A 43 -2.36 17.78 5.48
CA LEU A 43 -2.01 18.90 4.61
C LEU A 43 -3.26 19.52 3.99
N LEU A 44 -4.20 18.68 3.55
CA LEU A 44 -5.43 19.11 2.94
C LEU A 44 -6.31 19.92 3.91
N ILE A 45 -6.58 19.43 5.13
CA ILE A 45 -7.38 20.21 6.09
C ILE A 45 -6.66 21.49 6.54
N SER A 46 -5.34 21.43 6.71
CA SER A 46 -4.53 22.58 7.12
C SER A 46 -4.55 23.69 6.06
N TYR A 47 -4.52 23.32 4.78
CA TYR A 47 -4.68 24.26 3.67
C TYR A 47 -6.02 25.02 3.73
N TYR A 48 -7.08 24.38 4.21
CA TYR A 48 -8.39 25.00 4.44
C TYR A 48 -8.53 25.64 5.84
N GLY A 49 -7.43 25.90 6.54
CA GLY A 49 -7.40 26.64 7.80
C GLY A 49 -7.73 25.82 9.05
N ALA A 50 -7.89 24.50 8.94
CA ALA A 50 -8.13 23.63 10.09
C ALA A 50 -6.81 23.41 10.87
N PRO A 51 -6.70 23.83 12.14
CA PRO A 51 -5.50 23.58 12.92
C PRO A 51 -5.36 22.08 13.23
N PHE A 52 -4.11 21.59 13.23
CA PHE A 52 -3.78 20.22 13.57
C PHE A 52 -3.10 20.14 14.94
N SER A 53 -3.74 19.45 15.89
CA SER A 53 -3.16 19.21 17.21
C SER A 53 -2.42 17.88 17.26
N ASN A 54 -1.12 17.90 17.56
CA ASN A 54 -0.34 16.69 17.82
C ASN A 54 -0.59 16.09 19.20
N VAL A 55 -1.30 16.78 20.09
CA VAL A 55 -1.65 16.27 21.43
C VAL A 55 -2.73 15.19 21.32
N ILE A 56 -3.71 15.38 20.42
CA ILE A 56 -4.81 14.44 20.20
C ILE A 56 -4.98 14.23 18.68
N PRO A 57 -4.01 13.58 18.00
CA PRO A 57 -3.93 13.56 16.54
C PRO A 57 -5.16 12.91 15.88
N ARG A 58 -5.79 11.96 16.56
CA ARG A 58 -6.93 11.18 16.05
C ARG A 58 -8.27 11.92 16.14
N SER A 59 -8.40 12.90 17.03
CA SER A 59 -9.63 13.70 17.15
C SER A 59 -9.66 14.90 16.19
N ASN A 60 -8.56 15.22 15.51
CA ASN A 60 -8.53 16.36 14.58
C ASN A 60 -9.54 16.26 13.43
N PHE A 61 -10.07 15.07 13.16
CA PHE A 61 -11.03 14.79 12.10
C PHE A 61 -12.48 14.64 12.58
N SER A 62 -12.76 14.75 13.90
CA SER A 62 -14.13 14.58 14.43
C SER A 62 -14.97 15.86 14.41
N ASP A 63 -14.33 17.03 14.30
CA ASP A 63 -14.94 18.37 14.44
C ASP A 63 -14.67 19.27 13.23
N LEU A 64 -14.50 18.68 12.03
CA LEU A 64 -14.15 19.42 10.82
C LEU A 64 -15.19 20.48 10.41
N ASP A 65 -16.46 20.27 10.75
CA ASP A 65 -17.52 21.27 10.56
C ASP A 65 -17.29 22.51 11.43
N ALA A 66 -16.91 22.34 12.70
CA ALA A 66 -16.59 23.44 13.61
C ALA A 66 -15.35 24.22 13.13
N LYS A 67 -14.45 23.54 12.43
CA LYS A 67 -13.26 24.11 11.79
C LYS A 67 -13.53 24.76 10.42
N GLN A 68 -14.80 24.86 10.02
CA GLN A 68 -15.23 25.49 8.76
C GLN A 68 -14.61 24.87 7.50
N VAL A 69 -14.15 23.61 7.57
CA VAL A 69 -13.60 22.91 6.41
C VAL A 69 -14.75 22.60 5.43
N PRO A 70 -14.61 22.85 4.11
CA PRO A 70 -15.69 22.56 3.16
C PRO A 70 -16.08 21.08 3.17
N ARG A 71 -17.38 20.77 3.13
CA ARG A 71 -17.91 19.39 3.23
C ARG A 71 -17.25 18.40 2.26
N ILE A 72 -16.95 18.84 1.03
CA ILE A 72 -16.26 18.00 0.04
C ILE A 72 -14.85 17.60 0.52
N ILE A 73 -14.14 18.53 1.14
CA ILE A 73 -12.80 18.32 1.69
C ILE A 73 -12.87 17.41 2.90
N GLN A 74 -13.86 17.59 3.77
CA GLN A 74 -14.07 16.69 4.91
C GLN A 74 -14.25 15.24 4.45
N ARG A 75 -15.08 15.00 3.42
CA ARG A 75 -15.29 13.66 2.85
C ARG A 75 -14.00 13.04 2.33
N ILE A 76 -13.18 13.83 1.62
CA ILE A 76 -11.88 13.36 1.10
C ILE A 76 -10.94 13.03 2.27
N ALA A 77 -10.83 13.91 3.26
CA ALA A 77 -9.98 13.72 4.43
C ALA A 77 -10.38 12.45 5.22
N LEU A 78 -11.67 12.23 5.45
CA LEU A 78 -12.19 11.03 6.12
C LEU A 78 -11.90 9.75 5.33
N LYS A 79 -12.04 9.78 4.00
CA LYS A 79 -11.65 8.66 3.13
C LYS A 79 -10.16 8.35 3.22
N CYS A 80 -9.32 9.37 3.26
CA CYS A 80 -7.88 9.21 3.42
C CYS A 80 -7.53 8.57 4.78
N GLN A 81 -8.18 8.99 5.87
CA GLN A 81 -8.01 8.34 7.19
C GLN A 81 -8.52 6.89 7.19
N GLY A 82 -9.57 6.57 6.42
CA GLY A 82 -10.02 5.20 6.21
C GLY A 82 -8.97 4.35 5.46
N ALA A 83 -8.42 4.88 4.36
CA ALA A 83 -7.39 4.21 3.57
C ALA A 83 -6.11 3.95 4.39
N HIS A 84 -5.67 4.93 5.19
CA HIS A 84 -4.53 4.79 6.11
C HIS A 84 -4.73 3.66 7.12
N ARG A 85 -5.86 3.68 7.85
CA ARG A 85 -6.19 2.66 8.84
C ARG A 85 -6.20 1.27 8.22
N ASN A 86 -6.89 1.11 7.09
CA ASN A 86 -6.92 -0.15 6.37
C ASN A 86 -5.53 -0.62 5.92
N GLY A 87 -4.68 0.29 5.45
CA GLY A 87 -3.30 -0.03 5.06
C GLY A 87 -2.50 -0.60 6.23
N HIS A 88 -2.61 0.01 7.41
CA HIS A 88 -1.88 -0.43 8.59
C HIS A 88 -2.52 -1.63 9.30
N GLU A 89 -3.82 -1.88 9.15
CA GLU A 89 -4.49 -3.11 9.59
C GLU A 89 -4.01 -4.33 8.79
N CYS A 90 -3.82 -4.19 7.48
CA CYS A 90 -3.31 -5.26 6.61
C CYS A 90 -1.77 -5.41 6.67
N PHE A 91 -1.06 -4.41 7.16
CA PHE A 91 0.41 -4.36 7.11
C PHE A 91 1.11 -5.53 7.85
N PRO A 92 0.70 -5.95 9.06
CA PRO A 92 1.34 -7.07 9.76
C PRO A 92 1.26 -8.38 8.97
N LEU A 93 0.14 -8.63 8.27
CA LEU A 93 -0.03 -9.82 7.44
C LEU A 93 0.95 -9.82 6.26
N PHE A 94 1.14 -8.68 5.61
CA PHE A 94 2.14 -8.52 4.55
C PHE A 94 3.58 -8.72 5.06
N VAL A 95 3.93 -8.12 6.21
CA VAL A 95 5.25 -8.30 6.82
C VAL A 95 5.52 -9.77 7.12
N GLY A 96 4.55 -10.45 7.75
CA GLY A 96 4.65 -11.89 8.02
C GLY A 96 4.88 -12.70 6.75
N ALA A 97 4.09 -12.45 5.70
CA ALA A 97 4.23 -13.13 4.42
C ALA A 97 5.61 -12.91 3.75
N VAL A 98 6.13 -11.68 3.76
CA VAL A 98 7.47 -11.38 3.24
C VAL A 98 8.53 -12.13 4.04
N LEU A 99 8.50 -12.07 5.37
CA LEU A 99 9.48 -12.74 6.21
C LEU A 99 9.45 -14.26 6.05
N THR A 100 8.25 -14.88 6.05
CA THR A 100 8.10 -16.33 5.82
C THR A 100 8.67 -16.75 4.46
N MET A 101 8.43 -15.94 3.43
CA MET A 101 8.95 -16.22 2.09
C MET A 101 10.47 -16.07 2.00
N ASN A 102 11.04 -15.07 2.69
CA ASN A 102 12.50 -14.88 2.75
C ASN A 102 13.23 -16.02 3.46
N LEU A 103 12.54 -16.74 4.35
CA LEU A 103 13.06 -17.91 5.06
C LEU A 103 12.89 -19.23 4.28
N SER A 104 12.27 -19.18 3.10
CA SER A 104 11.99 -20.35 2.25
C SER A 104 12.89 -20.43 1.03
N SER A 105 12.84 -21.56 0.32
CA SER A 105 13.57 -21.78 -0.94
C SER A 105 12.92 -21.14 -2.18
N VAL A 106 11.94 -20.24 -2.02
CA VAL A 106 11.30 -19.56 -3.15
C VAL A 106 12.32 -18.70 -3.90
N PRO A 107 12.41 -18.75 -5.25
CA PRO A 107 13.37 -17.96 -6.00
C PRO A 107 13.17 -16.43 -5.84
N TYR A 108 14.27 -15.67 -5.79
CA TYR A 108 14.24 -14.21 -5.56
C TYR A 108 13.35 -13.43 -6.53
N TYR A 109 13.34 -13.78 -7.82
CA TYR A 109 12.49 -13.11 -8.80
C TYR A 109 11.00 -13.15 -8.40
N LYS A 110 10.57 -14.27 -7.81
CA LYS A 110 9.19 -14.48 -7.38
C LYS A 110 8.90 -13.70 -6.11
N GLN A 111 9.82 -13.74 -5.14
CA GLN A 111 9.70 -12.95 -3.90
C GLN A 111 9.58 -11.44 -4.21
N ASN A 112 10.42 -10.94 -5.11
CA ASN A 112 10.44 -9.55 -5.53
C ASN A 112 9.15 -9.18 -6.27
N LEU A 113 8.66 -10.07 -7.15
CA LEU A 113 7.41 -9.86 -7.88
C LEU A 113 6.21 -9.78 -6.93
N TYR A 114 6.16 -10.61 -5.88
CA TYR A 114 5.11 -10.54 -4.87
C TYR A 114 5.13 -9.22 -4.10
N GLY A 115 6.31 -8.78 -3.64
CA GLY A 115 6.48 -7.50 -2.96
C GLY A 115 6.02 -6.31 -3.83
N LEU A 116 6.45 -6.28 -5.10
CA LEU A 116 6.06 -5.25 -6.05
C LEU A 116 4.56 -5.26 -6.35
N SER A 117 3.99 -6.45 -6.59
CA SER A 117 2.57 -6.61 -6.89
C SER A 117 1.71 -6.14 -5.72
N TYR A 118 2.08 -6.47 -4.48
CA TYR A 118 1.38 -5.99 -3.29
C TYR A 118 1.44 -4.46 -3.19
N ALA A 119 2.62 -3.85 -3.40
CA ALA A 119 2.77 -2.40 -3.37
C ALA A 119 1.88 -1.69 -4.43
N ILE A 120 1.85 -2.20 -5.66
CA ILE A 120 0.99 -1.68 -6.74
C ILE A 120 -0.49 -1.79 -6.36
N LEU A 121 -0.92 -2.95 -5.83
CA LEU A 121 -2.30 -3.16 -5.39
C LEU A 121 -2.68 -2.19 -4.26
N ARG A 122 -1.76 -1.86 -3.35
CA ARG A 122 -2.00 -0.87 -2.29
C ARG A 122 -2.13 0.55 -2.83
N ILE A 123 -1.32 0.93 -3.83
CA ILE A 123 -1.46 2.23 -4.50
C ILE A 123 -2.81 2.33 -5.22
N LEU A 124 -3.19 1.28 -5.97
CA LEU A 124 -4.48 1.22 -6.66
C LEU A 124 -5.64 1.26 -5.67
N PHE A 125 -5.58 0.48 -4.59
CA PHE A 125 -6.60 0.47 -3.54
C PHE A 125 -6.78 1.86 -2.91
N ASN A 126 -5.68 2.51 -2.51
CA ASN A 126 -5.73 3.86 -1.92
C ASN A 126 -6.35 4.87 -2.90
N THR A 127 -5.97 4.79 -4.18
CA THR A 127 -6.51 5.66 -5.25
C THR A 127 -8.02 5.47 -5.39
N LEU A 128 -8.49 4.22 -5.46
CA LEU A 128 -9.92 3.90 -5.53
C LEU A 128 -10.66 4.35 -4.26
N TYR A 129 -10.06 4.15 -3.08
CA TYR A 129 -10.67 4.55 -1.80
C TYR A 129 -10.98 6.05 -1.76
N ILE A 130 -10.04 6.87 -2.22
CA ILE A 130 -10.14 8.32 -2.12
C ILE A 130 -11.05 8.88 -3.23
N THR A 131 -10.87 8.43 -4.47
CA THR A 131 -11.50 9.06 -5.64
C THR A 131 -12.92 8.56 -5.93
N VAL A 132 -13.27 7.34 -5.54
CA VAL A 132 -14.56 6.74 -5.91
C VAL A 132 -15.72 7.31 -5.11
N SER A 133 -16.77 7.76 -5.79
CA SER A 133 -18.00 8.31 -5.20
C SER A 133 -19.26 7.45 -5.42
N SER A 134 -19.17 6.41 -6.25
CA SER A 134 -20.29 5.52 -6.61
C SER A 134 -20.17 4.17 -5.89
N GLU A 135 -21.29 3.66 -5.36
CA GLU A 135 -21.36 2.34 -4.72
C GLU A 135 -20.94 1.20 -5.65
N ARG A 136 -21.32 1.27 -6.94
CA ARG A 136 -20.96 0.20 -7.89
C ARG A 136 -19.45 0.12 -8.11
N ILE A 137 -18.78 1.28 -8.16
CA ILE A 137 -17.33 1.35 -8.33
C ILE A 137 -16.61 1.02 -7.00
N SER A 138 -17.29 1.18 -5.85
CA SER A 138 -16.77 0.79 -4.53
C SER A 138 -16.51 -0.72 -4.44
N LEU A 139 -17.19 -1.55 -5.25
CA LEU A 139 -16.93 -2.98 -5.37
C LEU A 139 -15.53 -3.27 -5.95
N LEU A 140 -15.02 -2.44 -6.87
CA LEU A 140 -13.66 -2.61 -7.41
C LEU A 140 -12.61 -2.42 -6.31
N ARG A 141 -12.83 -1.47 -5.39
CA ARG A 141 -11.96 -1.28 -4.23
C ARG A 141 -11.94 -2.54 -3.35
N SER A 142 -13.09 -3.14 -3.08
CA SER A 142 -13.17 -4.39 -2.32
C SER A 142 -12.50 -5.55 -3.06
N LEU A 143 -12.63 -5.63 -4.38
CA LEU A 143 -11.95 -6.64 -5.19
C LEU A 143 -10.43 -6.49 -5.11
N VAL A 144 -9.88 -5.29 -5.34
CA VAL A 144 -8.44 -5.01 -5.25
C VAL A 144 -7.91 -5.32 -3.84
N TRP A 145 -8.68 -4.99 -2.80
CA TRP A 145 -8.34 -5.34 -1.42
C TRP A 145 -8.26 -6.86 -1.20
N ASN A 146 -9.24 -7.61 -1.68
CA ASN A 146 -9.23 -9.08 -1.57
C ASN A 146 -8.04 -9.67 -2.32
N ILE A 147 -7.75 -9.22 -3.54
CA ILE A 147 -6.59 -9.69 -4.32
C ILE A 147 -5.29 -9.46 -3.53
N ALA A 148 -5.11 -8.28 -2.91
CA ALA A 148 -3.91 -7.99 -2.12
C ALA A 148 -3.77 -8.92 -0.90
N ASN A 149 -4.86 -9.19 -0.18
CA ASN A 149 -4.82 -10.12 0.96
C ASN A 149 -4.62 -11.57 0.52
N ILE A 150 -5.29 -12.01 -0.55
CA ILE A 150 -5.08 -13.33 -1.14
C ILE A 150 -3.61 -13.51 -1.55
N LEU A 151 -2.98 -12.48 -2.11
CA LEU A 151 -1.56 -12.51 -2.46
C LEU A 151 -0.67 -12.84 -1.25
N THR A 152 -0.96 -12.27 -0.07
CA THR A 152 -0.21 -12.57 1.15
C THR A 152 -0.38 -14.02 1.61
N PHE A 153 -1.59 -14.60 1.46
CA PHE A 153 -1.81 -16.02 1.73
C PHE A 153 -1.08 -16.92 0.72
N VAL A 154 -1.11 -16.56 -0.56
CA VAL A 154 -0.36 -17.27 -1.62
C VAL A 154 1.13 -17.26 -1.29
N MET A 155 1.68 -16.13 -0.87
CA MET A 155 3.08 -16.05 -0.47
C MET A 155 3.41 -17.06 0.64
N VAL A 156 2.61 -17.10 1.71
CA VAL A 156 2.81 -18.05 2.82
C VAL A 156 2.70 -19.50 2.34
N ILE A 157 1.68 -19.83 1.55
CA ILE A 157 1.46 -21.18 1.04
C ILE A 157 2.64 -21.63 0.17
N GLU A 158 3.08 -20.79 -0.76
CA GLU A 158 4.22 -21.12 -1.61
C GLU A 158 5.52 -21.28 -0.83
N SER A 159 5.71 -20.49 0.22
CA SER A 159 6.88 -20.61 1.11
C SER A 159 6.92 -21.97 1.79
N VAL A 160 5.76 -22.45 2.25
CA VAL A 160 5.63 -23.77 2.87
C VAL A 160 5.92 -24.88 1.85
N LEU A 161 5.31 -24.81 0.65
CA LEU A 161 5.51 -25.80 -0.41
C LEU A 161 6.98 -25.88 -0.86
N ALA A 162 7.66 -24.74 -0.97
CA ALA A 162 9.07 -24.67 -1.35
C ALA A 162 10.02 -25.21 -0.26
N SER A 163 9.54 -25.35 0.98
CA SER A 163 10.33 -25.83 2.12
C SER A 163 10.10 -27.31 2.42
N MET A 164 9.20 -27.98 1.70
CA MET A 164 8.94 -29.41 1.88
C MET A 164 10.10 -30.25 1.31
N PRO A 165 10.58 -31.27 2.05
CA PRO A 165 11.53 -32.23 1.51
C PRO A 165 10.79 -33.11 0.47
N PHE A 166 11.28 -33.12 -0.77
CA PHE A 166 10.90 -34.08 -1.81
C PHE A 166 12.00 -35.11 -1.96
#